data_AF-A0A7C3FNT5-F1
#
_entry.id   AF-A0A7C3FNT5-F1
#
_cell.length_a   1.000
_cell.length_b   1.000
_cell.length_c   1.000
_cell.angle_alpha   90.00
_cell.angle_beta   90.00
_cell.angle_gamma   90.00
#
_symmetry.space_group_name_H-M   'P 1'
#
loop_
_entity.id
_entity.type
_entity.pdbx_description
1 polymer ?
#
loop_
_entity_poly.entity_id
_entity_poly.type
_entity_poly.pdbx_seq_one_letter_code
_entity_poly.pdbx_strand_id
1 'polypeptide(L)' 'MSNDVFISYSHRDLAFVSQLHQELKQRGVSVWFDQTGIKAGDQRREKIAKSIMECKLFLL' A
#
# COMPACT_ATOMS: atom_id res chain seq x y z
N MET A 1 -6.17 11.52 4.94
CA MET A 1 -5.98 11.12 3.53
C MET A 1 -6.31 9.63 3.47
N SER A 2 -7.49 9.27 2.95
CA SER A 2 -7.86 7.86 2.69
C SER A 2 -7.20 7.45 1.38
N ASN A 3 -6.51 6.32 1.34
CA ASN A 3 -6.03 5.75 0.07
C ASN A 3 -7.11 4.84 -0.48
N ASP A 4 -7.36 4.88 -1.79
CA ASP A 4 -8.39 4.08 -2.43
C ASP A 4 -7.99 2.61 -2.49
N VAL A 5 -6.71 2.31 -2.69
CA VAL A 5 -6.18 0.95 -2.83
C VAL A 5 -5.09 0.68 -1.82
N PHE A 6 -5.18 -0.46 -1.14
CA PHE A 6 -4.10 -1.06 -0.37
C PHE A 6 -3.51 -2.24 -1.14
N ILE A 7 -2.18 -2.30 -1.27
CA ILE A 7 -1.48 -3.44 -1.89
C ILE A 7 -0.65 -4.17 -0.82
N SER A 8 -1.09 -5.37 -0.48
CA SER A 8 -0.24 -6.36 0.18
C SER A 8 0.68 -6.98 -0.86
N TYR A 9 1.96 -7.14 -0.55
CA TYR A 9 2.91 -7.70 -1.50
C TYR A 9 4.08 -8.40 -0.79
N SER A 10 4.68 -9.37 -1.48
CA SER A 10 5.97 -9.91 -1.09
C SER A 10 7.09 -9.00 -1.59
N HIS A 11 8.19 -8.87 -0.84
CA HIS A 11 9.35 -8.10 -1.30
C HIS A 11 9.90 -8.54 -2.67
N ARG A 12 9.62 -9.79 -3.09
CA ARG A 12 10.00 -10.30 -4.42
C ARG A 12 9.27 -9.59 -5.56
N ASP A 13 8.07 -9.08 -5.29
CA ASP A 13 7.20 -8.43 -6.27
C ASP A 13 7.32 -6.90 -6.26
N LEU A 14 8.27 -6.35 -5.48
CA LEU A 14 8.43 -4.90 -5.29
C LEU A 14 8.56 -4.14 -6.61
N ALA A 15 9.26 -4.70 -7.60
CA ALA A 15 9.41 -4.08 -8.92
C ALA A 15 8.07 -3.93 -9.63
N PHE A 16 7.26 -4.99 -9.63
CA PHE A 16 5.92 -4.99 -10.22
C PHE A 16 4.98 -4.04 -9.47
N VAL A 17 4.95 -4.11 -8.14
CA VAL A 17 4.08 -3.26 -7.30
C VAL A 17 4.42 -1.78 -7.48
N SER A 18 5.71 -1.45 -7.61
CA SER A 18 6.15 -0.09 -7.89
C SER A 18 5.65 0.42 -9.24
N GLN A 19 5.71 -0.41 -10.28
CA GLN A 19 5.16 -0.09 -11.60
C GLN A 19 3.63 0.10 -11.52
N LEU A 20 2.92 -0.86 -10.93
CA LEU A 20 1.47 -0.82 -10.77
C LEU A 20 1.01 0.44 -10.04
N HIS A 21 1.71 0.81 -8.96
CA HIS A 21 1.44 2.05 -8.23
C HIS A 21 1.60 3.29 -9.11
N GLN A 22 2.66 3.37 -9.92
CA GLN A 22 2.85 4.51 -10.83
C GLN A 22 1.71 4.60 -11.85
N GLU A 23 1.32 3.48 -12.45
CA GLU A 23 0.23 3.44 -13.43
C GLU A 23 -1.12 3.84 -12.81
N LEU A 24 -1.43 3.34 -11.61
CA LEU A 24 -2.65 3.69 -10.88
C LEU A 24 -2.65 5.17 -10.48
N LYS A 25 -1.52 5.69 -10.00
CA LYS A 25 -1.36 7.10 -9.66
C LYS A 25 -1.54 8.01 -10.87
N GLN A 26 -1.01 7.64 -12.03
CA GLN A 26 -1.21 8.38 -13.28
C GLN A 26 -2.69 8.45 -13.70
N ARG A 27 -3.49 7.45 -13.31
CA ARG A 27 -4.95 7.41 -13.53
C ARG A 27 -5.75 8.11 -12.43
N GLY A 28 -5.09 8.78 -11.49
CA GLY A 28 -5.72 9.48 -10.38
C GLY A 28 -6.17 8.58 -9.23
N VAL A 29 -5.75 7.31 -9.20
CA VAL A 29 -6.05 6.39 -8.10
C VAL A 29 -5.01 6.52 -7.01
N SER A 30 -5.45 6.78 -5.78
CA SER A 30 -4.55 6.83 -4.63
C SER A 30 -4.25 5.41 -4.13
N VAL A 31 -2.96 5.06 -4.09
CA VAL A 31 -2.50 3.72 -3.75
C VAL A 31 -1.54 3.79 -2.58
N TRP A 32 -1.69 2.87 -1.63
CA TRP A 32 -0.80 2.72 -0.49
C TRP A 32 -0.21 1.32 -0.45
N PHE A 33 1.10 1.25 -0.23
CA PHE A 33 1.79 0.04 0.18
C PHE A 33 3.00 0.41 1.05
N ASP A 34 3.49 -0.57 1.80
CA ASP A 34 4.71 -0.49 2.60
C ASP A 34 5.92 -0.28 1.66
N GLN A 35 6.20 0.96 1.25
CA GLN A 35 7.43 1.31 0.56
C GLN A 35 8.51 1.56 1.61
N THR A 36 9.22 0.49 1.99
CA THR A 36 10.52 0.56 2.67
C THR A 36 10.58 1.44 3.94
N GLY A 37 10.45 0.82 5.11
CA GLY A 37 11.06 1.38 6.33
C GLY A 37 10.11 1.99 7.36
N ILE A 38 8.91 1.44 7.55
CA ILE A 38 8.26 1.61 8.84
C ILE A 38 9.15 0.89 9.87
N LYS A 39 9.86 1.67 10.70
CA LYS A 39 10.68 1.13 11.81
C LYS A 39 9.88 0.04 12.53
N ALA A 40 10.46 -1.15 12.62
CA ALA A 40 9.82 -2.30 13.25
C ALA A 40 9.31 -1.93 14.66
N GLY A 41 8.01 -2.09 14.89
CA GLY A 41 7.32 -1.72 16.13
C GLY A 41 5.80 -1.70 15.96
N ASP A 42 5.09 -1.43 17.04
CA ASP A 42 3.61 -1.47 17.11
C ASP A 42 2.92 -0.55 16.10
N GLN A 43 3.53 0.61 15.81
CA GLN A 43 3.01 1.58 14.84
C GLN A 43 2.88 1.02 13.42
N ARG A 44 3.65 -0.02 13.06
CA ARG A 44 3.53 -0.67 11.74
C ARG A 44 2.23 -1.45 11.62
N ARG A 45 1.88 -2.21 12.66
CA ARG A 45 0.66 -3.03 12.68
C ARG A 45 -0.58 -2.15 12.65
N GLU A 46 -0.58 -1.08 13.44
CA GLU A 46 -1.69 -0.11 13.45
C GLU A 46 -1.88 0.57 12.10
N LYS A 47 -0.80 1.00 11.42
CA LYS A 47 -0.89 1.62 10.09
C LYS A 47 -1.40 0.65 9.03
N ILE A 48 -0.96 -0.60 9.06
CA ILE A 48 -1.46 -1.64 8.14
C ILE A 48 -2.94 -1.88 8.41
N ALA A 49 -3.34 -2.15 9.66
CA ALA A 49 -4.73 -2.38 10.03
C ALA A 49 -5.62 -1.19 9.64
N LYS A 50 -5.18 0.04 9.93
CA LYS A 50 -5.87 1.26 9.54
C LYS A 50 -6.02 1.37 8.02
N SER A 51 -4.97 1.10 7.26
CA SER A 51 -5.01 1.22 5.80
C SER A 51 -5.90 0.17 5.17
N ILE A 52 -5.99 -1.03 5.74
CA ILE A 52 -6.95 -2.07 5.33
C ILE A 52 -8.39 -1.60 5.62
N MET A 53 -8.64 -1.02 6.79
CA MET A 53 -9.98 -0.52 7.16
C MET A 53 -10.43 0.69 6.34
N GLU A 54 -9.50 1.53 5.90
CA GLU A 54 -9.80 2.79 5.20
C GLU A 54 -9.74 2.68 3.67
N CYS A 55 -9.22 1.58 3.13
CA CYS A 55 -9.15 1.37 1.68
C CYS A 55 -10.51 0.96 1.10
N LYS A 56 -10.72 1.32 -0.17
CA LYS A 56 -11.88 0.87 -0.95
C LYS A 56 -11.63 -0.49 -1.60
N LEU A 57 -10.37 -0.79 -1.92
CA LEU A 57 -9.94 -2.01 -2.57
C LEU A 57 -8.64 -2.54 -1.92
N PHE A 58 -8.64 -3.82 -1.61
CA PHE A 58 -7.49 -4.55 -1.08
C PHE A 58 -6.97 -5.52 -2.15
N LEU A 59 -5.70 -5.39 -2.52
CA LEU A 59 -5.00 -6.27 -3.46
C LEU A 59 -3.98 -7.13 -2.68
N LEU A 60 -3.96 -8.44 -2.96
CA LEU A 60 -3.10 -9.44 -2.32
C LEU A 60 -2.12 -10.05 -3.33
#